data_AF-A0A7Y2JBT4-F1
#
_entry.id   AF-A0A7Y2JBT4-F1
#
_cell.length_a   1.000
_cell.length_b   1.000
_cell.length_c   1.000
_cell.angle_alpha   90.00
_cell.angle_beta   90.00
_cell.angle_gamma   90.00
#
_symmetry.space_group_name_H-M   'P 1'
#
loop_
_entity.id
_entity.type
_entity.pdbx_description
1 polymer ?
#
loop_
_entity_poly.entity_id
_entity_poly.type
_entity_poly.pdbx_seq_one_letter_code
_entity_poly.pdbx_strand_id
1 'polypeptide(L)'
;AVPGIVFLSGGQSPEQPTLNLSAMIALGRHPWELSFSYGRALQEPVLNGWKGDPGRVDVAQRAFYHRAKLNNAARFGKYTKDMEATAA
;
A
#
# COMPACT_ATOMS: atom_id res chain seq x y z
N ALA A 1 11.51 -7.45 -23.47
CA ALA A 1 12.03 -6.45 -22.52
C ALA A 1 11.24 -6.53 -21.21
N VAL A 2 11.74 -5.97 -20.12
CA VAL A 2 11.05 -5.97 -18.81
C VAL A 2 9.80 -5.07 -18.89
N PRO A 3 8.59 -5.54 -18.51
CA PRO A 3 7.37 -4.74 -18.61
C PRO A 3 7.11 -3.88 -17.37
N GLY A 4 7.66 -4.24 -16.21
CA GLY A 4 7.40 -3.53 -14.96
C GLY A 4 8.27 -3.99 -13.81
N ILE A 5 8.31 -3.16 -12.77
CA ILE A 5 9.05 -3.37 -11.52
C ILE A 5 8.03 -3.29 -10.38
N VAL A 6 7.92 -4.36 -9.62
CA VAL A 6 7.10 -4.42 -8.40
C VAL A 6 8.01 -4.35 -7.18
N PHE A 7 7.94 -3.24 -6.44
CA PHE A 7 8.81 -3.04 -5.30
C PHE A 7 8.38 -3.89 -4.10
N LEU A 8 9.35 -4.34 -3.32
CA LEU A 8 9.14 -4.92 -2.00
C LEU A 8 9.07 -3.83 -0.93
N SER A 9 8.41 -4.10 0.20
CA SER A 9 8.31 -3.12 1.30
C SER A 9 9.52 -3.10 2.23
N GLY A 10 10.32 -4.17 2.26
CA GLY A 10 11.68 -4.17 2.84
C GLY A 10 11.80 -3.84 4.34
N GLY A 11 10.74 -4.06 5.13
CA GLY A 11 10.73 -3.75 6.57
C GLY A 11 10.37 -2.31 6.93
N GLN A 12 9.99 -1.50 5.94
CA GLN A 12 9.41 -0.18 6.15
C GLN A 12 8.04 -0.29 6.86
N SER A 13 7.59 0.81 7.50
CA SER A 13 6.23 0.92 8.03
C SER A 13 5.20 0.77 6.89
N PRO A 14 3.91 0.51 7.19
CA PRO A 14 2.88 0.38 6.15
C PRO A 14 2.74 1.59 5.21
N GLU A 15 2.94 2.81 5.71
CA GLU A 15 2.75 4.06 4.96
C GLU A 15 3.97 4.40 4.10
N GLN A 16 5.18 4.16 4.62
CA GLN A 16 6.43 4.59 3.97
C GLN A 16 6.64 4.06 2.54
N PRO A 17 6.40 2.78 2.20
CA PRO A 17 6.56 2.30 0.83
C PRO A 17 5.46 2.84 -0.09
N THR A 18 4.28 3.17 0.44
CA THR A 18 3.22 3.87 -0.31
C THR A 18 3.69 5.27 -0.71
N LEU A 19 4.26 6.03 0.25
CA LEU A 19 4.85 7.34 0.00
C LEU A 19 5.97 7.27 -1.03
N ASN A 20 6.88 6.30 -0.88
CA ASN A 20 8.02 6.12 -1.77
C ASN A 20 7.59 5.78 -3.20
N LEU A 21 6.62 4.85 -3.36
CA LEU A 21 6.06 4.53 -4.68
C LEU A 21 5.43 5.76 -5.33
N SER A 22 4.64 6.52 -4.57
CA SER A 22 4.00 7.74 -5.09
C SER A 22 5.04 8.78 -5.52
N ALA A 23 6.11 8.96 -4.74
CA ALA A 23 7.20 9.87 -5.08
C ALA A 23 7.92 9.44 -6.36
N MET A 24 8.17 8.14 -6.55
CA MET A 24 8.76 7.63 -7.79
C MET A 24 7.86 7.89 -9.00
N ILE A 25 6.54 7.67 -8.88
CA ILE A 25 5.59 7.98 -9.96
C ILE A 25 5.58 9.48 -10.30
N ALA A 26 5.74 10.35 -9.30
CA ALA A 26 5.77 11.81 -9.50
C ALA A 26 7.01 12.32 -10.27
N LEU A 27 8.06 11.50 -10.42
CA LEU A 27 9.25 11.86 -11.22
C LEU A 27 8.98 11.90 -12.74
N GLY A 28 7.78 11.49 -13.19
CA GLY A 28 7.36 11.59 -14.58
C GLY A 28 7.27 10.23 -15.27
N ARG A 29 7.54 10.20 -16.58
CA ARG A 29 7.41 8.98 -17.39
C ARG A 29 8.57 8.04 -17.14
N HIS A 30 8.23 6.79 -16.86
CA HIS A 30 9.18 5.70 -16.71
C HIS A 30 9.11 4.77 -17.93
N PRO A 31 10.23 4.13 -18.33
CA PRO A 31 10.24 3.15 -19.41
C PRO A 31 9.60 1.81 -19.01
N TRP A 32 9.32 1.61 -17.72
CA TRP A 32 8.65 0.43 -17.15
C TRP A 32 7.51 0.85 -16.24
N GLU A 33 6.54 -0.02 -16.05
CA GLU A 33 5.52 0.20 -15.02
C GLU A 33 6.11 0.04 -13.62
N LEU A 34 5.85 1.00 -12.73
CA LEU A 34 6.29 0.92 -11.34
C LEU A 34 5.10 0.60 -10.46
N SER A 35 5.14 -0.49 -9.70
CA SER A 35 4.04 -0.93 -8.83
C SER A 35 4.56 -1.59 -7.55
N PHE A 36 3.68 -2.25 -6.79
CA PHE A 36 3.99 -2.83 -5.49
C PHE A 36 3.79 -4.35 -5.46
N SER A 37 4.67 -5.04 -4.73
CA SER A 37 4.54 -6.42 -4.26
C SER A 37 4.90 -6.45 -2.78
N TYR A 38 3.94 -6.00 -1.95
CA TYR A 38 4.16 -5.77 -0.53
C TYR A 38 3.58 -6.90 0.32
N GLY A 39 4.43 -7.46 1.19
CA GLY A 39 4.00 -8.35 2.27
C GLY A 39 3.62 -7.51 3.50
N ARG A 40 4.61 -7.27 4.37
CA ARG A 40 4.41 -6.61 5.67
C ARG A 40 3.64 -5.29 5.58
N ALA A 41 3.99 -4.39 4.66
CA ALA A 41 3.32 -3.10 4.55
C ALA A 41 1.84 -3.19 4.15
N LEU A 42 1.41 -4.31 3.55
CA LEU A 42 0.01 -4.54 3.21
C LEU A 42 -0.74 -5.31 4.32
N GLN A 43 -0.05 -6.17 5.06
CA GLN A 43 -0.67 -7.11 6.00
C GLN A 43 -0.53 -6.72 7.49
N GLU A 44 0.44 -5.90 7.86
CA GLU A 44 0.67 -5.54 9.27
C GLU A 44 -0.57 -4.85 9.91
N PRO A 45 -1.23 -3.86 9.27
CA PRO A 45 -2.48 -3.31 9.79
C PRO A 45 -3.62 -4.32 9.86
N VAL A 46 -3.64 -5.28 8.92
CA VAL A 46 -4.65 -6.36 8.87
C VAL A 46 -4.49 -7.28 10.08
N LEU A 47 -3.26 -7.73 10.36
CA LEU A 47 -2.96 -8.60 11.49
C LEU A 47 -3.21 -7.90 12.82
N ASN A 48 -2.86 -6.61 12.92
CA ASN A 48 -3.16 -5.78 14.10
C ASN A 48 -4.66 -5.59 14.34
N GLY A 49 -5.43 -5.48 13.25
CA GLY A 49 -6.89 -5.39 13.28
C GLY A 49 -7.56 -6.72 13.62
N TRP A 50 -7.06 -7.84 13.09
CA TRP A 50 -7.63 -9.18 13.26
C TRP A 50 -7.31 -9.79 14.63
N LYS A 51 -6.04 -9.75 15.06
CA LYS A 51 -5.53 -10.36 16.30
C LYS A 51 -5.83 -11.86 16.46
N GLY A 52 -6.10 -12.59 15.38
CA GLY A 52 -6.49 -13.99 15.43
C GLY A 52 -7.94 -14.23 15.88
N ASP A 53 -8.75 -13.19 16.05
CA ASP A 53 -10.13 -13.27 16.51
C ASP A 53 -11.09 -13.43 15.31
N PRO A 54 -11.84 -14.55 15.20
CA PRO A 54 -12.84 -14.73 14.14
C PRO A 54 -13.92 -13.65 14.13
N GLY A 55 -14.21 -13.00 15.26
CA GLY A 55 -15.16 -11.90 15.36
C GLY A 55 -14.66 -10.57 14.77
N ARG A 56 -13.39 -10.47 14.37
CA ARG A 56 -12.73 -9.24 13.87
C ARG A 56 -12.33 -9.31 12.40
N VAL A 57 -12.87 -10.27 11.65
CA VAL A 57 -12.59 -10.42 10.22
C VAL A 57 -12.99 -9.16 9.43
N ASP A 58 -14.09 -8.52 9.80
CA ASP A 58 -14.55 -7.28 9.16
C ASP A 58 -13.54 -6.13 9.35
N VAL A 59 -12.99 -5.97 10.57
CA VAL A 59 -11.95 -4.98 10.89
C VAL A 59 -10.70 -5.25 10.06
N ALA A 60 -10.29 -6.51 9.95
CA ALA A 60 -9.14 -6.93 9.17
C ALA A 60 -9.33 -6.63 7.66
N GLN A 61 -10.51 -6.93 7.12
CA GLN A 61 -10.86 -6.67 5.73
C GLN A 61 -10.89 -5.16 5.43
N ARG A 62 -11.46 -4.33 6.32
CA ARG A 62 -11.42 -2.87 6.19
C ARG A 62 -9.98 -2.34 6.16
N ALA A 63 -9.12 -2.81 7.07
CA ALA A 63 -7.71 -2.45 7.10
C ALA A 63 -6.97 -2.87 5.81
N PHE A 64 -7.23 -4.08 5.30
CA PHE A 64 -6.62 -4.57 4.06
C PHE A 64 -7.06 -3.73 2.86
N TYR A 65 -8.36 -3.50 2.72
CA TYR A 65 -8.91 -2.70 1.64
C TYR A 65 -8.36 -1.27 1.67
N HIS A 66 -8.30 -0.66 2.85
CA HIS A 66 -7.72 0.66 3.02
C HIS A 66 -6.26 0.70 2.53
N ARG A 67 -5.40 -0.21 3.00
CA ARG A 67 -4.00 -0.24 2.52
C ARG A 67 -3.87 -0.53 1.04
N ALA A 68 -4.66 -1.47 0.50
CA ALA A 68 -4.66 -1.79 -0.93
C ALA A 68 -5.08 -0.57 -1.77
N LYS A 69 -6.10 0.18 -1.33
CA LYS A 69 -6.58 1.41 -1.99
C LYS A 69 -5.50 2.49 -2.02
N LEU A 70 -4.75 2.66 -0.93
CA LEU A 70 -3.70 3.69 -0.87
C LEU A 70 -2.46 3.31 -1.70
N ASN A 71 -2.06 2.04 -1.69
CA ASN A 71 -1.02 1.54 -2.61
C ASN A 71 -1.43 1.67 -4.08
N ASN A 72 -2.71 1.44 -4.40
CA ASN A 72 -3.25 1.68 -5.74
C ASN A 72 -3.23 3.18 -6.10
N ALA A 73 -3.59 4.08 -5.19
CA ALA A 73 -3.49 5.51 -5.42
C ALA A 73 -2.03 5.94 -5.68
N ALA A 74 -1.07 5.41 -4.92
CA ALA A 74 0.35 5.69 -5.10
C ALA A 74 0.87 5.24 -6.46
N ARG A 75 0.46 4.06 -6.93
CA ARG A 75 0.75 3.54 -8.27
C ARG A 75 0.37 4.50 -9.40
N PHE A 76 -0.68 5.30 -9.20
CA PHE A 76 -1.15 6.29 -10.16
C PHE A 76 -0.73 7.73 -9.83
N GLY A 77 0.12 7.93 -8.82
CA GLY A 77 0.56 9.26 -8.38
C GLY A 77 -0.55 10.10 -7.75
N LYS A 78 -1.60 9.45 -7.25
CA LYS A 78 -2.80 10.08 -6.66
C LYS A 78 -2.85 9.99 -5.14
N TYR A 79 -1.85 9.38 -4.52
CA TYR A 79 -1.78 9.24 -3.07
C TYR A 79 -1.48 10.59 -2.41
N THR A 80 -2.24 10.93 -1.38
CA THR A 80 -1.94 12.05 -0.47
C THR A 80 -1.99 11.55 0.97
N LYS A 81 -1.23 12.21 1.86
CA LYS A 81 -1.20 11.84 3.29
C LYS A 81 -2.57 11.92 3.96
N ASP A 82 -3.44 12.83 3.51
CA ASP A 82 -4.79 12.99 4.06
C ASP A 82 -5.67 11.75 3.85
N MET A 83 -5.36 10.93 2.86
CA MET A 83 -6.07 9.68 2.61
C MET A 83 -5.87 8.64 3.73
N GLU A 84 -4.82 8.77 4.53
CA GLU A 84 -4.55 7.91 5.70
C GLU A 84 -5.60 8.11 6.81
N ALA A 85 -6.11 9.34 6.95
CA ALA A 85 -7.10 9.67 7.98
C ALA A 85 -8.52 9.22 7.62
N THR A 86 -8.78 8.82 6.38
CA THR A 86 -10.13 8.51 5.87
C THR A 86 -10.50 7.03 5.98
N ALA A 87 -9.84 6.27 6.87
CA ALA A 87 -10.20 4.87 7.12
C ALA A 87 -11.62 4.77 7.72
N ALA A 88 -12.54 4.16 6.97
CA ALA A 88 -13.87 3.79 7.42
C ALA A 88 -13.85 2.49 8.23
#